data_AF-A0AA88JGW2-F1
#
_entry.id   AF-A0AA88JGW2-F1
#
_cell.length_a   1.000
_cell.length_b   1.000
_cell.length_c   1.000
_cell.angle_alpha   90.00
_cell.angle_beta   90.00
_cell.angle_gamma   90.00
#
_symmetry.space_group_name_H-M   'P 1'
#
loop_
_entity.id
_entity.type
_entity.pdbx_description
1 polymer ?
#
loop_
_entity_poly.entity_id
_entity_poly.type
_entity_poly.pdbx_seq_one_letter_code
_entity_poly.pdbx_strand_id
1 'polypeptide(L)'
;MKDMVYTHAALSESMRLYPPVPSDSKQAAKDDVLPDGTAVRKGERVTYHPYAMGRLEELWGKDWAEFRPERWLKADVAMGKWEFVGRDP
;
A
#
# COMPACT_ATOMS: atom_id res chain seq x y z
N MET A 1 -8.54 17.01 -6.01
CA MET A 1 -8.22 15.71 -6.66
C MET A 1 -9.44 14.92 -7.13
N LYS A 2 -10.69 15.23 -6.72
CA LYS A 2 -11.88 14.43 -7.10
C LYS A 2 -12.05 14.25 -8.63
N ASP A 3 -11.64 15.24 -9.42
CA ASP A 3 -11.77 15.20 -10.88
C ASP A 3 -10.47 14.77 -11.61
N MET A 4 -9.34 14.68 -10.90
CA MET A 4 -8.03 14.31 -11.45
C MET A 4 -7.67 12.87 -11.06
N VAL A 5 -8.57 11.95 -11.38
CA VAL A 5 -8.48 10.54 -10.94
C VAL A 5 -7.17 9.87 -11.34
N TYR A 6 -6.68 10.16 -12.56
CA TYR A 6 -5.42 9.58 -13.03
C TYR A 6 -4.20 10.15 -12.30
N THR A 7 -4.19 11.44 -11.99
CA THR A 7 -3.11 12.05 -11.19
C THR A 7 -3.06 11.47 -9.78
N HIS A 8 -4.24 11.25 -9.17
CA HIS A 8 -4.31 10.62 -7.85
C HIS A 8 -3.80 9.17 -7.89
N ALA A 9 -4.16 8.42 -8.93
CA ALA A 9 -3.65 7.08 -9.19
C ALA A 9 -2.13 7.06 -9.39
N ALA A 10 -1.59 7.99 -10.19
CA ALA A 10 -0.16 8.10 -10.42
C ALA A 10 0.61 8.42 -9.14
N LEU A 11 0.09 9.34 -8.32
CA LEU A 11 0.70 9.65 -7.03
C LEU A 11 0.68 8.45 -6.07
N SER A 12 -0.43 7.70 -6.05
CA SER A 12 -0.56 6.48 -5.24
C SER A 12 0.45 5.42 -5.69
N GLU A 13 0.60 5.24 -6.99
CA GLU A 13 1.58 4.31 -7.55
C GLU A 13 3.03 4.75 -7.29
N SER A 14 3.31 6.06 -7.33
CA SER A 14 4.61 6.60 -6.94
C SER A 14 4.90 6.31 -5.47
N MET A 15 3.94 6.47 -4.56
CA MET A 15 4.14 6.20 -3.13
C MET A 15 4.27 4.69 -2.83
N ARG A 16 3.65 3.81 -3.62
CA ARG A 16 3.83 2.36 -3.50
C ARG A 16 5.29 1.96 -3.77
N LEU A 17 5.85 2.43 -4.88
CA LEU A 17 7.23 2.10 -5.26
C LEU A 17 8.26 2.96 -4.50
N TYR A 18 7.96 4.21 -4.22
CA TYR A 18 8.89 5.18 -3.62
C TYR A 18 8.22 5.93 -2.47
N PRO A 19 7.88 5.24 -1.38
CA PRO A 19 7.30 5.88 -0.21
C PRO A 19 8.32 6.88 0.39
N PRO A 20 7.89 8.06 0.83
CA PRO A 20 8.77 9.01 1.53
C PRO A 20 9.41 8.43 2.80
N VAL A 21 8.71 7.51 3.46
CA VAL A 21 9.19 6.78 4.64
C VAL A 21 9.27 5.29 4.28
N PRO A 22 10.48 4.75 3.99
CA PRO A 22 10.63 3.38 3.49
C PRO A 22 10.51 2.29 4.57
N SER A 23 10.62 2.67 5.84
CA SER A 23 10.50 1.81 7.02
C SER A 23 9.93 2.64 8.17
N ASP A 24 8.95 2.09 8.89
CA ASP A 24 8.34 2.74 10.06
C ASP A 24 8.28 1.75 11.23
N SER A 25 8.64 2.26 12.40
CA SER A 25 8.76 1.49 13.64
C SER A 25 7.76 1.98 14.68
N LYS A 26 7.11 1.04 15.35
CA LYS A 26 6.26 1.28 16.52
C LYS A 26 6.80 0.53 17.72
N GLN A 27 6.51 1.01 18.92
CA GLN A 27 6.86 0.32 20.16
C GLN A 27 5.59 -0.21 20.82
N ALA A 28 5.62 -1.46 21.26
CA ALA A 28 4.50 -2.10 21.93
C ALA A 28 4.24 -1.44 23.30
N ALA A 29 3.04 -0.88 23.48
CA ALA A 29 2.64 -0.22 24.73
C ALA A 29 2.36 -1.21 25.87
N LYS A 30 2.02 -2.46 25.51
CA LYS A 30 1.77 -3.61 26.37
C LYS A 30 2.11 -4.88 25.59
N ASP A 31 2.17 -6.01 26.30
CA ASP A 31 2.32 -7.33 25.66
C ASP A 31 1.13 -7.59 24.72
N ASP A 32 1.43 -8.16 23.55
CA ASP A 32 0.46 -8.49 22.50
C ASP A 32 0.92 -9.69 21.67
N VAL A 33 0.02 -10.21 20.83
CA VAL A 33 0.31 -11.30 19.87
C VAL A 33 -0.19 -10.86 18.49
N LEU A 34 0.71 -10.79 17.52
CA LEU A 34 0.38 -10.41 16.15
C LEU A 34 -0.50 -11.50 15.49
N PRO A 35 -1.21 -11.18 14.38
CA PRO A 35 -2.11 -12.14 13.72
C PRO A 35 -1.47 -13.46 13.26
N ASP A 36 -0.15 -13.49 13.09
CA ASP A 36 0.64 -14.69 12.74
C ASP A 36 1.05 -15.53 13.96
N GLY A 37 0.68 -15.12 15.17
CA GLY A 37 1.05 -15.75 16.43
C GLY A 37 2.35 -15.24 17.06
N THR A 38 3.03 -14.29 16.43
CA THR A 38 4.26 -13.70 16.98
C THR A 38 3.96 -12.91 18.25
N ALA A 39 4.54 -13.32 19.39
CA ALA A 39 4.41 -12.57 20.64
C ALA A 39 5.35 -11.36 20.67
N VAL A 40 4.83 -10.21 21.09
CA VAL A 40 5.55 -8.94 21.23
C VAL A 40 5.36 -8.42 22.64
N ARG A 41 6.45 -8.14 23.36
CA ARG A 41 6.43 -7.66 24.75
C ARG A 41 6.39 -6.14 24.81
N LYS A 42 5.86 -5.61 25.91
CA LYS A 42 5.92 -4.18 26.22
C LYS A 42 7.34 -3.64 26.06
N GLY A 43 7.48 -2.57 25.27
CA GLY A 43 8.76 -1.92 24.99
C GLY A 43 9.51 -2.46 23.77
N GLU A 44 9.12 -3.62 23.23
CA GLU A 44 9.70 -4.13 21.98
C GLU A 44 9.26 -3.29 20.78
N ARG A 45 10.14 -3.23 19.77
CA ARG A 45 9.93 -2.47 18.55
C ARG A 45 9.48 -3.40 17.43
N VAL A 46 8.38 -3.05 16.79
CA VAL A 46 7.88 -3.70 15.58
C VAL A 46 8.07 -2.73 14.42
N THR A 47 8.69 -3.20 13.34
CA THR A 47 9.02 -2.38 12.18
C THR A 47 8.42 -3.01 10.93
N TYR A 48 7.66 -2.22 10.17
CA TYR A 48 7.19 -2.61 8.84
C TYR A 48 7.91 -1.79 7.76
N HIS A 49 8.05 -2.37 6.57
CA HIS A 49 8.84 -1.80 5.48
C HIS A 49 7.96 -1.51 4.26
N PRO A 50 7.28 -0.36 4.20
CA PRO A 50 6.46 0.03 3.05
C PRO A 50 7.18 -0.13 1.71
N TYR A 51 8.48 0.19 1.65
CA TYR A 51 9.27 0.07 0.43
C TYR A 51 9.39 -1.39 -0.07
N ALA A 52 9.57 -2.33 0.86
CA ALA A 52 9.65 -3.75 0.54
C ALA A 52 8.27 -4.34 0.25
N MET A 53 7.27 -4.00 1.08
CA MET A 53 5.89 -4.45 0.91
C MET A 53 5.29 -3.99 -0.43
N GLY A 54 5.62 -2.77 -0.86
CA GLY A 54 5.27 -2.24 -2.18
C GLY A 54 5.84 -3.05 -3.35
N ARG A 55 6.76 -3.99 -3.12
CA ARG A 55 7.43 -4.83 -4.13
C ARG A 55 7.19 -6.33 -3.95
N LEU A 56 6.32 -6.72 -3.02
CA LEU A 56 5.99 -8.13 -2.84
C LEU A 56 5.03 -8.58 -3.94
N GLU A 57 5.45 -9.57 -4.73
CA GLU A 57 4.61 -10.19 -5.76
C GLU A 57 3.32 -10.78 -5.18
N GLU A 58 3.37 -11.31 -3.96
CA GLU A 58 2.19 -11.83 -3.27
C GLU A 58 1.10 -10.77 -3.05
N LEU A 59 1.49 -9.51 -2.84
CA LEU A 59 0.55 -8.40 -2.61
C LEU A 59 0.14 -7.71 -3.92
N TRP A 60 1.05 -7.62 -4.90
CA TRP A 60 0.85 -6.78 -6.08
C TRP A 60 0.76 -7.54 -7.41
N GLY A 61 0.93 -8.86 -7.39
CA GLY A 61 0.96 -9.72 -8.56
C GLY A 61 2.28 -9.66 -9.33
N LYS A 62 2.35 -10.40 -10.45
CA LYS A 62 3.56 -10.52 -11.29
C LYS A 62 4.06 -9.20 -11.85
N ASP A 63 3.16 -8.22 -11.97
CA ASP A 63 3.46 -6.87 -12.45
C ASP A 63 3.88 -5.89 -11.34
N TRP A 64 4.22 -6.38 -10.14
CA TRP A 64 4.61 -5.54 -9.00
C TRP A 64 5.71 -4.52 -9.34
N ALA A 65 6.61 -4.88 -10.25
CA ALA A 65 7.74 -4.05 -10.66
C ALA A 65 7.36 -2.92 -11.63
N GLU A 66 6.18 -3.00 -12.25
CA GLU A 66 5.71 -2.00 -13.21
C GLU A 66 5.13 -0.79 -12.49
N PHE A 67 5.46 0.41 -12.98
CA PHE A 67 4.74 1.62 -12.61
C PHE A 67 3.42 1.67 -13.39
N ARG A 68 2.32 1.23 -12.78
CA ARG A 68 1.00 1.14 -13.41
C ARG A 68 -0.10 1.84 -12.61
N PRO A 69 -0.31 3.17 -12.80
CA PRO A 69 -1.37 3.91 -12.13
C PRO A 69 -2.76 3.28 -12.26
N GLU A 70 -3.04 2.60 -13.37
CA GLU A 70 -4.32 1.94 -13.65
C GLU A 70 -4.71 0.90 -12.61
N ARG A 71 -3.77 0.37 -11.81
CA ARG A 71 -4.12 -0.54 -10.69
C ARG A 71 -5.02 0.12 -9.65
N TRP A 72 -4.97 1.44 -9.53
CA TRP A 72 -5.78 2.24 -8.61
C TRP A 72 -7.11 2.71 -9.21
N LEU A 73 -7.39 2.31 -10.45
CA LEU A 73 -8.55 2.76 -11.21
C LEU A 73 -9.49 1.60 -11.54
N LYS A 74 -10.80 1.88 -11.48
CA LYS A 74 -11.84 1.00 -12.00
C LYS A 74 -12.55 1.72 -13.14
N ALA A 75 -12.74 1.02 -14.27
CA ALA A 75 -13.56 1.53 -15.35
C ALA A 75 -15.04 1.40 -14.97
N ASP A 76 -15.77 2.52 -14.99
CA ASP A 76 -17.22 2.51 -15.08
C ASP A 76 -17.60 2.35 -16.56
N VAL A 77 -17.97 1.11 -16.91
CA VAL A 77 -18.35 0.71 -18.27
C VAL A 77 -19.62 1.43 -18.75
N ALA A 78 -20.50 1.84 -17.83
CA ALA A 78 -21.74 2.53 -18.18
C ALA A 78 -21.52 4.01 -18.51
N MET A 79 -20.55 4.66 -17.86
CA MET A 79 -20.29 6.10 -18.04
C MET A 79 -19.03 6.42 -18.85
N GLY A 80 -18.21 5.43 -19.19
CA GLY A 80 -16.93 5.63 -19.88
C GLY A 80 -15.93 6.44 -19.05
N LYS A 81 -16.02 6.37 -17.71
CA LYS A 81 -15.18 7.13 -16.77
C LYS A 81 -14.35 6.21 -15.89
N TRP A 82 -13.21 6.71 -15.45
CA TRP A 82 -12.36 6.04 -14.46
C TRP A 82 -12.70 6.53 -13.06
N GLU A 83 -12.81 5.60 -12.12
CA GLU A 83 -13.00 5.88 -10.70
C GLU A 83 -11.78 5.42 -9.91
N PHE A 84 -11.29 6.28 -9.02
CA PHE A 84 -10.21 5.91 -8.10
C PHE A 84 -10.78 5.06 -6.95
N VAL A 85 -10.22 3.88 -6.73
CA VAL A 85 -10.77 2.90 -5.78
C VAL A 85 -10.08 2.91 -4.41
N GLY A 86 -8.90 3.53 -4.28
CA GLY A 86 -8.25 3.81 -2.99
C GLY A 86 -8.09 2.60 -2.06
N ARG A 87 -7.85 1.42 -2.64
CA ARG A 87 -7.66 0.17 -1.91
C ARG A 87 -6.42 -0.52 -2.45
N ASP A 88 -5.65 -1.09 -1.53
CA ASP A 88 -4.65 -2.08 -1.90
C ASP A 88 -5.41 -3.26 -2.58
N PRO A 89 -4.93 -3.75 -3.72
CA PRO A 89 -5.62 -4.76 -4.52
C PRO A 89 -5.90 -6.06 -3.76
#